data_AF-A0A3A4R1G9-F1
#
_entry.id   AF-A0A3A4R1G9-F1
#
_cell.length_a   1.000
_cell.length_b   1.000
_cell.length_c   1.000
_cell.angle_alpha   90.00
_cell.angle_beta   90.00
_cell.angle_gamma   90.00
#
_symmetry.space_group_name_H-M   'P 1'
#
loop_
_entity.id
_entity.type
_entity.pdbx_description
1 polymer ?
#
loop_
_entity_poly.entity_id
_entity_poly.type
_entity_poly.pdbx_seq_one_letter_code
_entity_poly.pdbx_strand_id
1 'polypeptide(L)'
;MLADFRYYAYEGKVGIHTRLTGISREKDKELILKHLKKNNGYRHDLQSVFPELNPQDISNILQELKREGKIKFLGKPRNGYWVLGN
;
A
#
# COMPACT_ATOMS: atom_id res chain seq x y z
N MET A 1 8.47 -17.11 -12.33
CA MET A 1 8.37 -17.57 -10.93
C MET A 1 7.42 -16.61 -10.24
N LEU A 2 6.16 -17.01 -10.10
CA LEU A 2 5.02 -16.16 -9.74
C LEU A 2 4.86 -16.14 -8.22
N ALA A 3 5.13 -15.00 -7.59
CA ALA A 3 4.95 -14.83 -6.15
C ALA A 3 3.46 -14.66 -5.81
N ASP A 4 2.85 -15.76 -5.36
CA ASP A 4 1.84 -15.84 -4.30
C ASP A 4 0.84 -14.68 -4.11
N PHE A 5 0.06 -14.37 -5.16
CA PHE A 5 -1.08 -13.44 -5.11
C PHE A 5 -2.26 -13.92 -4.23
N ARG A 6 -2.17 -15.07 -3.56
CA ARG A 6 -3.30 -15.71 -2.85
C ARG A 6 -3.53 -15.23 -1.42
N TYR A 7 -2.62 -14.45 -0.83
CA TYR A 7 -2.72 -14.03 0.57
C TYR A 7 -3.41 -12.67 0.79
N TYR A 8 -3.69 -11.90 -0.27
CA TYR A 8 -4.22 -10.53 -0.14
C TYR A 8 -5.68 -10.37 -0.57
N ALA A 9 -6.24 -11.36 -1.28
CA ALA A 9 -7.54 -11.28 -1.95
C ALA A 9 -8.78 -11.33 -1.03
N TYR A 10 -8.67 -11.03 0.27
CA TYR A 10 -9.82 -11.11 1.18
C TYR A 10 -10.29 -9.72 1.63
N GLU A 11 -11.27 -9.24 0.84
CA GLU A 11 -12.36 -8.33 1.21
C GLU A 11 -12.13 -6.82 1.12
N GLY A 12 -12.41 -6.27 -0.06
CA GLY A 12 -12.50 -4.84 -0.31
C GLY A 12 -13.54 -4.48 -1.37
N LYS A 13 -14.70 -5.14 -1.39
CA LYS A 13 -15.80 -4.70 -2.25
C LYS A 13 -16.44 -3.44 -1.66
N VAL A 14 -16.21 -2.35 -2.39
CA VAL A 14 -17.18 -1.28 -2.67
C VAL A 14 -17.47 -0.33 -1.50
N GLY A 15 -17.16 0.94 -1.74
CA GLY A 15 -17.30 2.02 -0.78
C GLY A 15 -18.70 2.17 -0.22
N ILE A 16 -18.78 2.42 1.09
CA ILE A 16 -19.77 3.27 1.74
C ILE A 16 -19.07 3.94 2.93
N HIS A 17 -19.21 5.25 2.95
CA HIS A 17 -18.62 6.22 3.86
C HIS A 17 -18.66 5.89 5.38
N THR A 18 -17.53 6.13 6.04
CA THR A 18 -17.32 6.80 7.36
C THR A 18 -17.31 6.10 8.72
N ARG A 19 -17.56 4.79 8.91
CA ARG A 19 -17.31 4.16 10.25
C ARG A 19 -16.68 2.77 10.26
N LEU A 20 -16.92 1.94 9.25
CA LEU A 20 -16.27 0.61 9.12
C LEU A 20 -14.92 0.67 8.40
N THR A 21 -14.65 1.76 7.68
CA THR A 21 -13.42 1.98 6.88
C THR A 21 -12.15 2.15 7.70
N GLY A 22 -12.24 2.51 8.98
CA GLY A 22 -11.05 2.68 9.83
C GLY A 22 -10.25 1.39 9.97
N ILE A 23 -10.95 0.26 10.15
CA ILE A 23 -10.32 -1.06 10.29
C ILE A 23 -9.67 -1.50 8.97
N SER A 24 -10.40 -1.36 7.86
CA SER A 24 -9.88 -1.72 6.53
C SER A 24 -8.65 -0.88 6.18
N ARG A 25 -8.69 0.44 6.43
CA ARG A 25 -7.58 1.34 6.09
C ARG A 25 -6.33 1.11 6.93
N GLU A 26 -6.48 0.85 8.23
CA GLU A 26 -5.32 0.48 9.07
C GLU A 26 -4.75 -0.89 8.67
N LYS A 27 -5.60 -1.85 8.31
CA LYS A 27 -5.16 -3.14 7.75
C LYS A 27 -4.41 -2.96 6.43
N ASP A 28 -4.89 -2.13 5.52
CA ASP A 28 -4.23 -1.86 4.23
C ASP A 28 -2.85 -1.21 4.45
N LYS A 29 -2.77 -0.26 5.40
CA LYS A 29 -1.48 0.33 5.84
C LYS A 29 -0.52 -0.75 6.31
N GLU A 30 -0.95 -1.67 7.17
CA GLU A 30 -0.11 -2.77 7.66
C GLU A 30 0.35 -3.70 6.53
N LEU A 31 -0.53 -4.04 5.58
CA LEU A 31 -0.19 -4.88 4.43
C LEU A 31 0.88 -4.21 3.55
N ILE A 32 0.73 -2.91 3.27
CA ILE A 32 1.73 -2.12 2.55
C ILE A 32 3.05 -2.10 3.32
N LEU A 33 3.05 -1.81 4.62
CA LEU A 33 4.27 -1.80 5.43
C LEU A 33 4.97 -3.16 5.44
N LYS A 34 4.21 -4.25 5.55
CA LYS A 34 4.73 -5.62 5.49
C LYS A 34 5.36 -5.92 4.13
N HIS A 35 4.78 -5.40 3.05
CA HIS A 35 5.36 -5.47 1.71
C HIS A 35 6.66 -4.66 1.62
N LEU A 36 6.66 -3.41 2.06
CA LEU A 36 7.83 -2.52 2.07
C LEU A 36 8.99 -3.04 2.94
N LYS A 37 8.70 -3.88 3.93
CA LYS A 37 9.70 -4.57 4.74
C LYS A 37 10.47 -5.64 3.97
N LYS A 38 9.84 -6.25 2.96
CA LYS A 38 10.40 -7.36 2.18
C LYS A 38 10.85 -6.95 0.77
N ASN A 39 10.20 -5.94 0.20
CA ASN A 39 10.37 -5.51 -1.19
C ASN A 39 10.36 -3.97 -1.29
N ASN A 40 10.85 -3.45 -2.42
CA ASN A 40 10.76 -2.03 -2.73
C ASN A 40 9.32 -1.67 -3.13
N GLY A 41 8.79 -0.58 -2.58
CA GLY A 41 7.44 -0.08 -2.86
C GLY A 41 7.33 0.66 -4.18
N TYR A 42 7.55 0.00 -5.30
CA TYR A 42 7.25 0.61 -6.59
C TYR A 42 5.74 0.77 -6.76
N ARG A 43 5.30 1.87 -7.34
CA ARG A 43 3.87 2.14 -7.51
C ARG A 43 3.15 1.07 -8.34
N HIS A 44 3.78 0.62 -9.42
CA HIS A 44 3.25 -0.45 -10.28
C HIS A 44 3.23 -1.81 -9.58
N ASP A 45 4.22 -2.06 -8.71
CA ASP A 45 4.32 -3.29 -7.93
C ASP A 45 3.22 -3.33 -6.86
N LEU A 46 3.01 -2.24 -6.12
CA LEU A 46 1.90 -2.10 -5.16
C LEU A 46 0.54 -2.27 -5.83
N GLN A 47 0.33 -1.69 -7.02
CA GLN A 47 -0.91 -1.90 -7.78
C GLN A 47 -1.09 -3.34 -8.24
N SER A 48 0.00 -4.05 -8.53
CA SER A 48 -0.06 -5.46 -8.94
C SER A 48 -0.31 -6.39 -7.76
N VAL A 49 0.28 -6.09 -6.59
CA VAL A 49 0.15 -6.86 -5.36
C VAL A 49 -1.22 -6.66 -4.70
N PHE A 50 -1.78 -5.45 -4.81
CA PHE A 50 -3.07 -5.07 -4.23
C PHE A 50 -4.07 -4.64 -5.32
N PRO A 51 -4.48 -5.54 -6.23
CA PRO A 51 -5.40 -5.21 -7.32
C PRO A 51 -6.81 -4.82 -6.81
N GLU A 52 -7.17 -5.21 -5.59
CA GLU A 52 -8.40 -4.82 -4.92
C GLU A 52 -8.42 -3.36 -4.44
N LEU A 53 -7.24 -2.73 -4.30
CA LEU A 53 -7.14 -1.33 -3.89
C LEU A 53 -7.09 -0.39 -5.09
N ASN A 54 -7.87 0.69 -5.03
CA ASN A 54 -7.79 1.70 -6.08
C ASN A 54 -6.41 2.38 -6.06
N PRO A 55 -5.85 2.74 -7.23
CA PRO A 55 -4.60 3.49 -7.33
C PRO A 55 -4.58 4.78 -6.49
N GLN A 56 -5.74 5.43 -6.35
CA GLN A 56 -5.90 6.62 -5.55
C GLN A 56 -5.81 6.32 -4.05
N ASP A 57 -6.42 5.22 -3.59
CA ASP A 57 -6.37 4.79 -2.20
C ASP A 57 -4.96 4.39 -1.79
N ILE A 58 -4.25 3.62 -2.64
CA ILE A 58 -2.83 3.31 -2.45
C ILE A 58 -2.02 4.61 -2.30
N SER A 59 -2.26 5.59 -3.18
CA SER A 59 -1.55 6.88 -3.14
C SER A 59 -1.84 7.64 -1.85
N ASN A 60 -3.10 7.67 -1.40
CA ASN A 60 -3.50 8.32 -0.16
C ASN A 60 -2.87 7.64 1.07
N ILE A 61 -2.84 6.30 1.09
CA ILE A 61 -2.22 5.51 2.16
C ILE A 61 -0.70 5.77 2.22
N LEU A 62 -0.01 5.76 1.08
CA LEU A 62 1.43 6.06 1.04
C LEU A 62 1.73 7.47 1.57
N GLN A 63 0.89 8.46 1.22
CA GLN A 63 1.04 9.82 1.76
C GLN A 63 0.75 9.88 3.26
N GLU A 64 -0.22 9.13 3.77
CA GLU A 64 -0.47 9.00 5.21
C GLU A 64 0.74 8.40 5.95
N LEU A 65 1.22 7.25 5.49
CA LEU A 65 2.40 6.59 6.06
C LEU A 65 3.64 7.49 6.01
N LYS A 66 3.78 8.29 4.95
CA LYS A 66 4.85 9.29 4.85
C LYS A 66 4.70 10.39 5.88
N ARG A 67 3.49 10.94 6.05
CA ARG A 67 3.19 11.97 7.06
C ARG A 67 3.41 11.45 8.48
N GLU A 68 3.08 10.17 8.72
CA GLU A 68 3.35 9.46 9.98
C GLU A 68 4.85 9.13 10.18
N GLY A 69 5.71 9.40 9.20
CA GLY A 69 7.16 9.11 9.27
C GLY A 69 7.52 7.62 9.11
N LYS A 70 6.54 6.75 8.84
CA LYS A 70 6.73 5.30 8.71
C LYS A 70 7.40 4.90 7.40
N ILE A 71 7.29 5.71 6.35
CA ILE A 71 7.89 5.45 5.03
C ILE A 71 8.55 6.70 4.45
N LYS A 72 9.51 6.48 3.57
CA LYS A 72 10.18 7.53 2.78
C LYS A 72 10.20 7.15 1.31
N PHE A 73 10.10 8.16 0.46
CA PHE A 73 10.26 8.01 -0.99
C PHE A 73 11.73 8.17 -1.36
N LEU A 74 12.30 7.19 -2.07
CA LEU A 74 13.67 7.21 -2.56
C LEU A 74 13.68 7.18 -4.10
N GLY A 75 14.61 7.91 -4.70
CA GLY A 75 14.84 7.94 -6.15
C GLY A 75 14.18 9.11 -6.87
N LYS A 76 14.21 9.07 -8.20
CA LYS A 76 13.64 10.11 -9.08
C LYS A 76 12.12 9.96 -9.16
N PRO A 77 11.33 11.03 -9.37
CA PRO A 77 9.86 10.95 -9.46
C PRO A 77 9.33 9.89 -10.44
N ARG A 78 10.09 9.59 -11.51
CA ARG A 78 9.71 8.63 -12.56
C ARG A 78 10.04 7.16 -12.23
N ASN A 79 11.07 6.91 -11.41
CA ASN A 79 11.59 5.57 -11.11
C ASN A 79 11.78 5.33 -9.60
N GLY A 80 11.21 6.20 -8.77
CA GLY A 80 11.36 6.13 -7.33
C GLY A 80 10.42 5.10 -6.74
N TYR A 81 10.76 4.69 -5.53
CA TYR A 81 10.08 3.66 -4.78
C TYR A 81 9.98 4.06 -3.32
N TRP A 82 8.99 3.49 -2.64
CA TRP A 82 8.80 3.70 -1.22
C TRP A 82 9.58 2.64 -0.43
N VAL A 83 10.14 3.05 0.70
CA VAL A 83 10.80 2.17 1.66
C VAL A 83 10.41 2.59 3.07
N LEU A 84 10.64 1.71 4.05
CA LEU A 84 10.43 2.05 5.45
C LEU A 84 11.28 3.28 5.85
N GLY A 85 10.63 4.22 6.53
CA GLY A 85 11.26 5.32 7.24
C GLY A 85 11.94 4.69 8.45
N ASN A 86 13.23 4.91 8.57
CA ASN A 86 14.03 4.37 9.66
C ASN A 86 14.02 5.34 10.82
#